data_AF-A0A127SR27-F1
#
_entry.id   AF-A0A127SR27-F1
#
_cell.length_a   1.000
_cell.length_b   1.000
_cell.length_c   1.000
_cell.angle_alpha   90.00
_cell.angle_beta   90.00
_cell.angle_gamma   90.00
#
_symmetry.space_group_name_H-M   'P 1'
#
loop_
_entity.id
_entity.type
_entity.pdbx_description
1 polymer ?
#
loop_
_entity_poly.entity_id
_entity_poly.type
_entity_poly.pdbx_seq_one_letter_code
_entity_poly.pdbx_strand_id
1 'polypeptide(L)' 'YLGLSGKRKTSDDGMFTLETVACLGACGLAPVMTVDGEVHAKMTPTSALELLERIRKEEAAQ' A
#
# COMPACT_ATOMS: atom_id res chain seq x y z
N TYR A 1 -1.74 6.52 -10.54
CA TYR A 1 -0.50 6.34 -9.78
C TYR A 1 0.07 4.93 -9.96
N LEU A 2 -0.61 3.86 -9.52
CA LEU A 2 -0.10 2.47 -9.65
C LEU A 2 -0.40 1.75 -10.98
N GLY A 3 -1.16 2.35 -11.90
CA GLY A 3 -1.45 1.76 -13.22
C GLY A 3 -2.36 0.53 -13.23
N LEU A 4 -3.03 0.23 -12.10
CA LEU A 4 -3.90 -0.94 -11.97
C LEU A 4 -5.17 -0.81 -12.82
N SER A 5 -5.54 -1.86 -13.55
CA SER A 5 -6.74 -1.86 -14.40
C SER A 5 -7.44 -3.23 -14.43
N GLY A 6 -8.77 -3.23 -14.33
CA GLY A 6 -9.60 -4.42 -14.43
C GLY A 6 -9.18 -5.53 -13.45
N LYS A 7 -8.64 -6.63 -13.97
CA LYS A 7 -8.15 -7.78 -13.18
C LYS A 7 -6.68 -7.65 -12.74
N ARG A 8 -5.93 -6.67 -13.25
CA ARG A 8 -4.51 -6.47 -12.92
C ARG A 8 -4.42 -5.76 -11.57
N LYS A 9 -3.97 -6.50 -10.56
CA LYS A 9 -3.76 -6.01 -9.18
C LYS A 9 -2.31 -5.64 -8.87
N THR A 10 -1.37 -6.12 -9.68
CA THR A 10 0.05 -5.80 -9.58
C THR A 10 0.41 -4.70 -10.56
N SER A 11 1.21 -3.73 -10.13
CA SER A 11 1.71 -2.64 -10.96
C SER A 11 2.65 -3.15 -12.07
N ASP A 12 2.79 -2.36 -13.13
CA ASP A 12 3.57 -2.76 -14.32
C ASP A 12 5.08 -2.89 -14.04
N ASP A 13 5.57 -2.18 -13.01
CA ASP A 13 6.93 -2.29 -12.49
C ASP A 13 7.15 -3.54 -11.62
N GLY A 14 6.10 -4.31 -11.32
CA GLY A 14 6.16 -5.49 -10.46
C GLY A 14 6.34 -5.19 -8.97
N MET A 15 6.39 -3.93 -8.56
CA MET A 15 6.77 -3.51 -7.21
C MET A 15 5.61 -3.61 -6.21
N PHE A 16 4.37 -3.35 -6.64
CA PHE A 16 3.23 -3.27 -5.73
C PHE A 16 2.10 -4.15 -6.20
N THR A 17 1.51 -4.92 -5.28
CA THR A 17 0.24 -5.61 -5.50
C THR A 17 -0.81 -5.05 -4.54
N LEU A 18 -1.91 -4.53 -5.08
CA LEU A 18 -3.01 -4.02 -4.27
C LEU A 18 -4.07 -5.10 -4.07
N GLU A 19 -4.27 -5.47 -2.81
CA GLU A 19 -5.28 -6.45 -2.43
C GLU A 19 -6.29 -5.88 -1.45
N THR A 20 -7.54 -6.31 -1.60
CA THR A 20 -8.61 -6.03 -0.64
C THR A 20 -8.65 -7.16 0.36
N VAL A 21 -8.32 -6.86 1.62
CA VAL A 21 -8.43 -7.80 2.73
C VAL A 21 -9.75 -7.60 3.47
N ALA A 22 -10.11 -8.59 4.30
CA ALA A 22 -11.22 -8.47 5.23
C ALA A 22 -10.84 -7.57 6.43
N CYS A 23 -11.40 -7.82 7.60
CA CYS A 23 -11.11 -7.05 8.79
C CYS A 23 -9.67 -7.28 9.29
N LEU A 24 -8.92 -6.19 9.51
CA LEU A 24 -7.60 -6.21 10.14
C LEU A 24 -7.65 -6.11 11.68
N GLY A 25 -8.85 -6.05 12.27
CA GLY A 25 -9.02 -5.92 13.73
C GLY A 25 -8.58 -4.57 14.32
N ALA A 26 -8.19 -3.60 13.49
CA ALA A 26 -7.66 -2.30 13.91
C ALA A 26 -8.69 -1.16 13.78
N CYS A 27 -9.95 -1.41 14.15
CA CYS A 27 -11.05 -0.45 13.95
C CYS A 27 -10.81 0.91 14.63
N GLY A 28 -10.18 0.92 15.83
CA GLY A 28 -9.84 2.16 16.55
C GLY A 28 -8.73 2.99 15.91
N LEU A 29 -8.04 2.43 14.92
CA LEU A 29 -6.92 3.05 14.19
C LEU A 29 -7.24 3.28 12.71
N ALA A 30 -8.51 3.07 12.33
CA ALA A 30 -8.97 3.28 10.96
C ALA A 30 -8.78 4.76 10.52
N PRO A 31 -8.53 5.01 9.23
CA PRO A 31 -8.26 4.05 8.15
C PRO A 31 -6.89 3.38 8.30
N VAL A 32 -6.81 2.09 7.96
CA VAL A 32 -5.60 1.27 8.13
C VAL A 32 -5.26 0.55 6.83
N MET A 33 -3.96 0.41 6.54
CA MET A 33 -3.45 -0.48 5.49
C MET A 33 -2.30 -1.32 6.02
N THR A 34 -2.02 -2.42 5.33
CA THR A 34 -0.85 -3.25 5.60
C THR A 34 0.02 -3.33 4.38
N VAL A 35 1.33 -3.16 4.57
CA VAL A 35 2.34 -3.36 3.52
C VAL A 35 3.34 -4.36 4.06
N ASP A 36 3.54 -5.47 3.35
CA ASP A 36 4.45 -6.57 3.74
C ASP A 36 4.29 -7.06 5.19
N GLY A 37 3.07 -7.00 5.72
CA GLY A 37 2.72 -7.41 7.09
C GLY A 37 2.84 -6.30 8.14
N GLU A 38 3.39 -5.14 7.78
CA GLU A 38 3.45 -3.97 8.66
C GLU A 38 2.15 -3.17 8.62
N VAL A 39 1.62 -2.82 9.79
CA VAL A 39 0.35 -2.08 9.93
C VAL A 39 0.61 -0.58 9.93
N HIS A 40 0.01 0.12 8.97
CA HIS A 40 0.02 1.57 8.87
C HIS A 40 -1.38 2.13 9.21
N ALA A 41 -1.48 2.74 10.39
CA ALA A 41 -2.71 3.32 10.94
C ALA A 41 -2.91 4.79 10.55
N LYS A 42 -4.15 5.30 10.73
CA LYS A 42 -4.55 6.70 10.49
C LYS A 42 -4.17 7.20 9.08
N MET A 43 -4.29 6.33 8.08
CA MET A 43 -3.85 6.63 6.73
C MET A 43 -4.80 7.59 6.01
N THR A 44 -4.20 8.49 5.24
CA THR A 44 -4.89 9.38 4.30
C THR A 44 -4.43 9.05 2.87
N PRO A 45 -5.15 9.49 1.82
CA PRO A 45 -4.68 9.31 0.46
C PRO A 45 -3.28 9.89 0.22
N THR A 46 -2.96 11.04 0.82
CA THR A 46 -1.63 11.66 0.70
C THR A 46 -0.56 10.84 1.40
N SER A 47 -0.77 10.45 2.66
CA SER A 47 0.21 9.65 3.39
C SER A 47 0.43 8.26 2.79
N ALA A 48 -0.60 7.70 2.13
CA ALA A 48 -0.48 6.47 1.36
C ALA A 48 0.47 6.62 0.18
N LEU A 49 0.35 7.71 -0.59
CA LEU A 49 1.24 7.99 -1.72
C LEU A 49 2.68 8.24 -1.26
N GLU A 50 2.86 9.00 -0.16
CA GLU A 50 4.17 9.24 0.45
C GLU A 50 4.84 7.94 0.91
N LEU A 51 4.07 7.03 1.52
CA LEU A 51 4.54 5.71 1.92
C LEU A 51 5.03 4.90 0.72
N LEU A 52 4.27 4.88 -0.38
CA LEU A 52 4.64 4.16 -1.61
C LEU A 52 5.92 4.74 -2.26
N GLU A 53 6.06 6.07 -2.29
CA GLU A 53 7.27 6.73 -2.77
C GLU A 53 8.49 6.40 -1.90
N ARG A 54 8.32 6.34 -0.58
CA ARG A 54 9.39 5.93 0.35
C ARG A 54 9.86 4.50 0.06
N ILE A 55 8.93 3.55 -0.04
CA ILE A 55 9.24 2.15 -0.33
C ILE A 55 9.96 2.02 -1.68
N ARG A 56 9.50 2.71 -2.72
CA ARG A 56 10.19 2.71 -4.03
C ARG A 56 11.65 3.15 -3.94
N LYS A 57 11.92 4.19 -3.16
CA LYS A 57 13.29 4.71 -2.99
C LYS A 57 14.17 3.75 -2.19
N GLU A 58 13.61 3.12 -1.16
CA GLU A 58 14.31 2.14 -0.32
C GLU A 58 14.68 0.89 -1.12
N GLU A 59 13.79 0.38 -1.96
CA GLU A 59 14.05 -0.79 -2.82
C GLU A 59 15.00 -0.47 -4.00
N ALA A 60 14.91 0.74 -4.59
CA ALA A 60 15.82 1.14 -5.66
C ALA A 60 17.27 1.42 -5.19
N ALA A 61 17.47 1.57 -3.88
CA ALA A 61 18.78 1.78 -3.27
C ALA A 61 19.45 0.48 -2.80
N GLN A 62 18.76 -0.65 -2.89
CA GLN A 62 19.25 -2.00 -2.60
C GLN A 62 19.82 -2.67 -3.87
#